data_AF-A0A958LHG3-F1
#
_entry.id   AF-A0A958LHG3-F1
#
_cell.length_a   1.000
_cell.length_b   1.000
_cell.length_c   1.000
_cell.angle_alpha   90.00
_cell.angle_beta   90.00
_cell.angle_gamma   90.00
#
_symmetry.space_group_name_H-M   'P 1'
#
loop_
_entity.id
_entity.type
_entity.pdbx_description
1 polymer ?
#
loop_
_entity_poly.entity_id
_entity_poly.type
_entity_poly.pdbx_seq_one_letter_code
_entity_poly.pdbx_strand_id
1 'polypeptide(L)'
;DDFVIATNQTWTIKDFLDRSFGLVGLQWEDYVEIDPRYYRPTEVDLLIGDYSKAKEKLGWEPRTSFEDLVRIMVTSDLAAEGVADRIRL
;
A
#
# COMPACT_ATOMS: atom_id res chain seq x y z
N ASP A 1 11.06 -19.45 18.12
CA ASP A 1 9.66 -19.06 18.31
C ASP A 1 9.31 -18.21 17.10
N ASP A 2 8.20 -18.51 16.43
CA ASP A 2 7.87 -17.88 15.13
C ASP A 2 6.71 -16.89 15.30
N PHE A 3 6.75 -15.80 14.54
CA PHE A 3 5.82 -14.67 14.70
C PHE A 3 5.29 -14.21 13.34
N VAL A 4 3.99 -13.89 13.31
CA VAL A 4 3.38 -13.15 12.20
C VAL A 4 3.57 -11.66 12.45
N ILE A 5 4.04 -10.95 11.43
CA ILE A 5 4.24 -9.49 11.43
C ILE A 5 3.36 -8.92 10.32
N ALA A 6 2.30 -8.21 10.70
CA ALA A 6 1.29 -7.70 9.78
C ALA A 6 0.57 -6.50 10.41
N THR A 7 -0.39 -5.90 9.71
CA THR A 7 -1.18 -4.77 10.20
C THR A 7 -2.56 -5.15 10.73
N ASN A 8 -2.96 -6.43 10.65
CA ASN A 8 -4.34 -6.90 10.84
C ASN A 8 -5.36 -6.21 9.93
N GLN A 9 -4.90 -5.60 8.84
CA GLN A 9 -5.71 -4.92 7.83
C GLN A 9 -5.32 -5.40 6.44
N THR A 10 -6.23 -5.27 5.47
CA THR A 10 -6.00 -5.62 4.07
C THR A 10 -6.70 -4.59 3.18
N TRP A 11 -6.14 -4.37 1.99
CA TRP A 11 -6.60 -3.40 1.00
C TRP A 11 -6.49 -4.00 -0.39
N THR A 12 -7.38 -3.59 -1.28
CA THR A 12 -7.31 -4.01 -2.68
C THR A 12 -6.25 -3.19 -3.44
N ILE A 13 -5.82 -3.68 -4.60
CA ILE A 13 -5.00 -2.89 -5.52
C ILE A 13 -5.73 -1.63 -5.98
N LYS A 14 -7.06 -1.68 -6.11
CA LYS A 14 -7.88 -0.52 -6.45
C LYS A 14 -7.81 0.56 -5.36
N ASP A 15 -7.91 0.18 -4.08
CA ASP A 15 -7.78 1.14 -2.97
C ASP A 15 -6.41 1.84 -3.00
N PHE A 16 -5.33 1.10 -3.32
CA PHE A 16 -4.00 1.67 -3.48
C PHE A 16 -3.93 2.67 -4.64
N LEU A 17 -4.53 2.34 -5.79
CA LEU A 17 -4.63 3.24 -6.94
C LEU A 17 -5.41 4.51 -6.61
N ASP A 18 -6.59 4.37 -6.00
CA ASP A 18 -7.43 5.50 -5.57
C ASP A 18 -6.67 6.45 -4.64
N ARG A 19 -5.94 5.91 -3.65
CA ARG A 19 -5.14 6.73 -2.72
C ARG A 19 -3.93 7.38 -3.38
N SER A 20 -3.16 6.62 -4.16
CA SER A 20 -1.92 7.11 -4.77
C SER A 20 -2.17 8.17 -5.84
N PHE A 21 -3.07 7.92 -6.80
CA PHE A 21 -3.44 8.89 -7.82
C PHE A 21 -4.20 10.09 -7.23
N GLY A 22 -5.00 9.84 -6.19
CA GLY A 22 -5.69 10.89 -5.44
C GLY A 22 -4.74 11.93 -4.84
N LEU A 23 -3.55 11.53 -4.36
CA LEU A 23 -2.53 12.45 -3.81
C LEU A 23 -2.00 13.46 -4.83
N VAL A 24 -2.08 13.18 -6.13
CA VAL A 24 -1.71 14.11 -7.21
C VAL A 24 -2.94 14.62 -7.97
N GLY A 25 -4.13 14.23 -7.49
CA GLY A 25 -5.43 14.54 -8.06
C GLY A 25 -5.60 14.14 -9.52
N LEU A 26 -5.15 12.93 -9.81
CA LEU A 26 -5.41 12.21 -11.06
C LEU A 26 -6.51 11.16 -10.83
N GLN A 27 -7.15 10.70 -11.90
CA GLN A 27 -8.01 9.51 -11.89
C GLN A 27 -7.19 8.37 -12.48
N TRP A 28 -7.03 7.25 -11.76
CA TRP A 28 -6.13 6.19 -12.20
C TRP A 28 -6.65 5.48 -13.46
N GLU A 29 -7.96 5.50 -13.68
CA GLU A 29 -8.64 4.93 -14.84
C GLU A 29 -8.19 5.56 -16.17
N ASP A 30 -7.66 6.78 -16.15
CA ASP A 30 -7.13 7.46 -17.34
C ASP A 30 -5.73 6.94 -17.74
N TYR A 31 -5.05 6.18 -16.87
CA TYR A 31 -3.64 5.81 -17.03
C TYR A 31 -3.37 4.31 -16.92
N VAL A 32 -4.22 3.56 -16.22
CA VAL A 32 -3.99 2.12 -15.97
C VAL A 32 -4.73 1.28 -16.99
N GLU A 33 -4.00 0.37 -17.62
CA GLU A 33 -4.55 -0.68 -18.46
C GLU A 33 -4.30 -2.05 -17.84
N ILE A 34 -5.17 -3.01 -18.14
CA ILE A 34 -5.05 -4.39 -17.67
C ILE A 34 -4.39 -5.25 -18.73
N ASP A 35 -3.22 -5.79 -18.41
CA ASP A 35 -2.49 -6.70 -19.28
C ASP A 35 -2.51 -8.14 -18.71
N PRO A 36 -3.06 -9.12 -19.45
CA PRO A 36 -3.13 -10.51 -19.00
C PRO A 36 -1.77 -11.14 -18.66
N ARG A 37 -0.67 -10.59 -19.16
CA ARG A 37 0.70 -11.04 -18.84
C ARG A 37 1.03 -10.91 -17.35
N TYR A 38 0.36 -10.02 -16.62
CA TYR A 38 0.57 -9.86 -15.18
C TYR A 38 -0.32 -10.77 -14.31
N TYR A 39 -1.22 -11.55 -14.90
CA TYR A 39 -1.98 -12.54 -14.14
C TYR A 39 -1.11 -13.72 -13.74
N ARG A 40 -1.23 -14.11 -12.47
CA ARG A 40 -0.53 -15.28 -11.94
C ARG A 40 -1.37 -16.54 -12.16
N PRO A 41 -0.76 -17.66 -12.61
CA PRO A 41 -1.47 -18.95 -12.76
C PRO A 41 -2.09 -19.46 -11.45
N THR A 42 -1.58 -19.01 -10.32
CA THR A 42 -2.11 -19.30 -8.99
C THR A 42 -2.10 -18.01 -8.21
N GLU A 43 -3.28 -17.41 -8.07
CA GLU A 43 -3.44 -16.14 -7.36
C GLU A 43 -3.69 -16.39 -5.87
N VAL A 44 -3.29 -15.42 -5.06
CA VAL A 44 -3.67 -15.35 -3.65
C VAL A 44 -4.64 -14.18 -3.50
N ASP A 45 -5.92 -14.49 -3.39
CA ASP A 45 -6.98 -13.47 -3.43
C ASP A 45 -6.94 -12.52 -2.23
N LEU A 46 -6.53 -13.01 -1.05
CA LEU A 46 -6.53 -12.24 0.19
C LEU A 46 -5.39 -12.65 1.12
N LEU A 47 -4.66 -11.66 1.61
CA LEU A 47 -3.70 -11.81 2.70
C LEU A 47 -4.06 -10.86 3.83
N ILE A 48 -4.39 -11.43 4.98
CA ILE A 48 -4.59 -10.70 6.22
C ILE A 48 -3.89 -11.46 7.35
N GLY A 49 -2.90 -10.82 7.96
CA GLY A 49 -2.16 -11.42 9.08
C GLY A 49 -2.83 -11.13 10.42
N ASP A 50 -2.46 -11.91 11.43
CA ASP A 50 -2.77 -11.65 12.84
C ASP A 50 -1.48 -11.49 13.65
N TYR A 51 -1.13 -10.26 14.02
CA TYR A 51 0.08 -9.96 14.80
C TYR A 51 -0.11 -10.10 16.33
N SER A 52 -1.23 -10.64 16.82
CA SER A 52 -1.52 -10.72 18.27
C SER A 52 -0.40 -11.38 19.08
N LYS A 53 0.21 -12.47 18.57
CA LYS A 53 1.37 -13.14 19.22
C LYS A 53 2.59 -12.22 19.30
N ALA A 54 2.86 -11.42 18.28
CA ALA A 54 3.97 -10.47 18.25
C ALA A 54 3.73 -9.31 19.22
N LYS A 55 2.49 -8.80 19.30
CA LYS A 55 2.12 -7.77 20.28
C LYS A 55 2.33 -8.23 21.72
N GLU A 56 1.82 -9.42 22.05
CA GLU A 56 1.89 -9.96 23.41
C GLU A 56 3.34 -10.25 23.84
N LYS A 57 4.11 -10.97 23.01
CA LYS A 57 5.44 -11.45 23.41
C LYS A 57 6.57 -10.44 23.14
N LEU A 58 6.42 -9.58 22.15
CA LEU A 58 7.48 -8.66 21.71
C LEU A 58 7.14 -7.19 21.97
N GLY A 59 5.91 -6.87 22.37
CA GLY A 59 5.42 -5.49 22.41
C GLY A 59 5.37 -4.83 21.03
N TRP A 60 5.38 -5.63 19.95
CA TRP A 60 5.43 -5.12 18.59
C TRP A 60 4.02 -4.75 18.10
N GLU A 61 3.90 -3.59 17.47
CA GLU A 61 2.70 -3.16 16.77
C GLU A 61 3.05 -2.29 15.56
N PRO A 62 2.26 -2.34 14.47
CA PRO A 62 2.46 -1.47 13.31
C PRO A 62 2.24 -0.01 13.70
N ARG A 63 3.12 0.88 13.23
CA ARG A 63 3.04 2.33 13.53
C ARG A 63 2.67 3.20 12.33
N THR A 64 2.79 2.65 11.13
CA THR A 64 2.49 3.35 9.88
C THR A 64 1.19 2.79 9.34
N SER A 65 0.20 3.66 9.14
CA SER A 65 -1.06 3.28 8.50
C SER A 65 -0.88 3.03 7.01
N PHE A 66 -1.89 2.45 6.36
CA PHE A 66 -1.89 2.29 4.91
C PHE A 66 -1.82 3.63 4.18
N GLU A 67 -2.61 4.61 4.62
CA GLU A 67 -2.65 5.95 4.04
C GLU A 67 -1.31 6.68 4.21
N ASP A 68 -0.67 6.56 5.39
CA ASP A 68 0.65 7.15 5.61
C ASP A 68 1.71 6.49 4.73
N LEU A 69 1.68 5.17 4.60
CA LEU A 69 2.62 4.44 3.76
C LEU A 69 2.49 4.86 2.29
N VAL A 70 1.26 4.92 1.76
CA VAL A 70 1.01 5.40 0.39
C VAL A 70 1.56 6.82 0.22
N ARG A 71 1.32 7.71 1.18
CA ARG A 71 1.83 9.09 1.14
C ARG A 71 3.35 9.13 1.13
N ILE A 72 4.01 8.35 1.99
CA ILE A 72 5.49 8.28 2.05
C ILE A 72 6.05 7.85 0.70
N MET A 73 5.49 6.79 0.10
CA MET A 73 5.95 6.25 -1.17
C MET A 73 5.79 7.26 -2.31
N VAL A 74 4.58 7.80 -2.51
CA VAL A 74 4.30 8.77 -3.59
C VAL A 74 5.14 10.03 -3.41
N THR A 75 5.29 10.52 -2.18
CA THR A 75 6.15 11.69 -1.91
C THR A 75 7.60 11.42 -2.26
N SER A 76 8.12 10.24 -1.91
CA SER A 76 9.49 9.86 -2.22
C SER A 76 9.72 9.79 -3.73
N ASP A 77 8.80 9.16 -4.47
CA ASP A 77 8.94 9.02 -5.93
C ASP A 77 8.83 10.38 -6.63
N LEU A 78 7.88 11.23 -6.25
CA LEU A 78 7.77 12.58 -6.80
C LEU A 78 9.02 13.43 -6.50
N ALA A 79 9.62 13.28 -5.32
CA ALA A 79 10.87 13.96 -4.99
C ALA A 79 12.05 13.45 -5.84
N ALA A 80 12.13 12.14 -6.08
CA ALA A 80 13.15 11.54 -6.94
C ALA A 80 13.03 12.03 -8.40
N GLU A 81 11.81 12.25 -8.88
CA GLU A 81 11.51 12.78 -10.22
C GLU A 81 11.56 14.32 -10.29
N GLY A 82 11.85 15.01 -9.18
CA GLY A 82 11.97 16.47 -9.13
C GLY A 82 10.64 17.23 -9.25
N VAL A 83 9.53 16.60 -8.89
CA VAL A 83 8.14 17.11 -8.99
C VAL A 83 7.36 16.99 -7.68
N ALA A 84 8.04 17.10 -6.54
CA ALA A 84 7.45 16.98 -5.20
C ALA A 84 6.33 18.00 -4.91
N ASP A 85 6.32 19.13 -5.62
CA ASP A 85 5.31 20.19 -5.53
C ASP A 85 3.93 19.78 -6.07
N ARG A 86 3.82 18.62 -6.74
CA ARG A 86 2.56 18.11 -7.32
C ARG A 86 1.61 17.45 -6.32
N ILE A 87 2.03 17.25 -5.07
CA ILE A 87 1.18 16.67 -4.04
C ILE A 87 0.07 17.66 -3.66
N ARG A 88 -1.17 17.16 -3.63
CA ARG A 88 -2.31 17.87 -3.05
C ARG A 88 -2.37 17.53 -1.56
N LEU A 89 -2.27 18.55 -0.72
CA LEU A 89 -2.48 18.47 0.74
C LEU A 89 -3.98 18.54 1.07
#